data_AF-A0AAF0LBF5-F1
#
_entry.id   AF-A0AAF0LBF5-F1
#
_cell.length_a   1.000
_cell.length_b   1.000
_cell.length_c   1.000
_cell.angle_alpha   90.00
_cell.angle_beta   90.00
_cell.angle_gamma   90.00
#
_symmetry.space_group_name_H-M   'P 1'
#
loop_
_entity.id
_entity.type
_entity.pdbx_description
1 polymer ?
#
loop_
_entity_poly.entity_id
_entity_poly.type
_entity_poly.pdbx_seq_one_letter_code
_entity_poly.pdbx_strand_id
1 'polypeptide(L)'
;MPTTSHPDREARPLRADALRNRERILATARRLFAERGISVTLNDVAHEAGVGVGTVYRRFPDKHALVDALLSAKFETLSALVERAAACPTGREAMRAYLLGALELRASDRALADVIVRAHPASPALRRDRDRIDAEMTALVDRAHREGALREGFQARDVPMLVVMVGAVADRTRACDPDLWRRYGQMLIDGVCPPAVESPLRGRPLERQELELALNAAPA
;
A
#
# COMPACT_ATOMS: atom_id res chain seq x y z
N MET A 1 18.30 43.11 -34.82
CA MET A 1 17.87 41.77 -35.29
C MET A 1 18.38 40.74 -34.30
N PRO A 2 17.54 39.80 -33.86
CA PRO A 2 17.38 39.49 -32.44
C PRO A 2 18.31 38.37 -31.94
N THR A 3 18.83 38.57 -30.73
CA THR A 3 19.46 37.52 -29.92
C THR A 3 18.37 36.60 -29.40
N THR A 4 18.45 35.34 -29.77
CA THR A 4 17.58 34.25 -29.31
C THR A 4 17.74 34.02 -27.82
N SER A 5 16.72 34.41 -27.04
CA SER A 5 16.52 33.93 -25.67
C SER A 5 16.14 32.45 -25.73
N HIS A 6 16.92 31.60 -25.06
CA HIS A 6 16.60 30.20 -24.79
C HIS A 6 15.88 30.11 -23.43
N PRO A 7 14.56 29.85 -23.34
CA PRO A 7 13.86 29.76 -22.06
C PRO A 7 13.78 28.33 -21.49
N ASP A 8 14.41 27.33 -22.10
CA ASP A 8 14.07 25.93 -21.83
C ASP A 8 14.95 25.20 -20.79
N ARG A 9 16.03 25.83 -20.30
CA ARG A 9 16.97 25.18 -19.35
C ARG A 9 16.68 25.45 -17.87
N GLU A 10 15.98 26.52 -17.51
CA GLU A 10 15.68 26.87 -16.11
C GLU A 10 14.33 26.31 -15.61
N ALA A 11 13.37 26.06 -16.50
CA ALA A 11 12.06 25.50 -16.13
C ALA A 11 12.10 24.00 -15.80
N ARG A 12 13.09 23.25 -16.32
CA ARG A 12 13.26 21.80 -16.10
C ARG A 12 13.83 21.45 -14.71
N PRO A 13 14.88 22.11 -14.22
CA PRO A 13 15.44 21.89 -12.88
C PRO A 13 14.43 22.16 -11.75
N LEU A 14 13.69 23.26 -11.83
CA LEU A 14 12.72 23.67 -10.81
C LEU A 14 11.54 22.69 -10.67
N ARG A 15 11.07 22.09 -11.77
CA ARG A 15 10.03 21.06 -11.74
C ARG A 15 10.53 19.76 -11.09
N ALA A 16 11.77 19.36 -11.40
CA ALA A 16 12.38 18.18 -10.80
C ALA A 16 12.60 18.35 -9.28
N ASP A 17 13.04 19.53 -8.84
CA ASP A 17 13.17 19.86 -7.41
C ASP A 17 11.82 19.88 -6.69
N ALA A 18 10.78 20.44 -7.32
CA ALA A 18 9.44 20.45 -6.76
C ALA A 18 8.84 19.03 -6.62
N LEU A 19 9.11 18.14 -7.58
CA LEU A 19 8.72 16.73 -7.51
C LEU A 19 9.46 16.00 -6.39
N ARG A 20 10.79 16.11 -6.34
CA ARG A 20 11.61 15.53 -5.26
C ARG A 20 11.17 16.00 -3.87
N ASN A 21 10.89 17.30 -3.72
CA ASN A 21 10.40 17.84 -2.47
C ASN A 21 9.03 17.27 -2.09
N ARG A 22 8.12 17.11 -3.05
CA ARG A 22 6.83 16.46 -2.80
C ARG A 22 7.01 15.01 -2.34
N GLU A 23 7.81 14.23 -3.05
CA GLU A 23 8.07 12.82 -2.71
C GLU A 23 8.66 12.71 -1.30
N ARG A 24 9.62 13.57 -0.96
CA ARG A 24 10.21 13.64 0.39
C ARG A 24 9.18 13.97 1.47
N ILE A 25 8.29 14.94 1.23
CA ILE A 25 7.20 15.28 2.16
C ILE A 25 6.26 14.08 2.35
N LEU A 26 5.85 13.42 1.27
CA LEU A 26 4.95 12.27 1.33
C LEU A 26 5.61 11.08 2.05
N ALA A 27 6.87 10.76 1.74
CA ALA A 27 7.60 9.69 2.42
C ALA A 27 7.75 9.97 3.93
N THR A 28 8.03 11.22 4.30
CA THR A 28 8.14 11.63 5.70
C THR A 28 6.81 11.55 6.42
N ALA A 29 5.75 12.08 5.81
CA ALA A 29 4.40 12.03 6.36
C ALA A 29 3.95 10.59 6.61
N ARG A 30 4.17 9.70 5.63
CA ARG A 30 3.88 8.28 5.71
C ARG A 30 4.49 7.63 6.94
N ARG A 31 5.78 7.87 7.16
CA ARG A 31 6.52 7.35 8.31
C ARG A 31 5.99 7.91 9.63
N LEU A 32 5.80 9.23 9.72
CA LEU A 32 5.29 9.87 10.94
C LEU A 32 3.89 9.37 11.30
N PHE A 33 3.01 9.23 10.30
CA PHE A 33 1.66 8.69 10.51
C PHE A 33 1.68 7.24 10.99
N ALA A 34 2.62 6.43 10.49
CA ALA A 34 2.83 5.06 10.95
C ALA A 34 3.34 4.94 12.40
N GLU A 35 4.12 5.93 12.85
CA GLU A 35 4.71 5.95 14.20
C GLU A 35 3.79 6.59 15.25
N ARG A 36 3.11 7.68 14.88
CA ARG A 36 2.41 8.58 15.82
C ARG A 36 0.91 8.72 15.54
N GLY A 37 0.41 8.06 14.49
CA GLY A 37 -1.01 8.07 14.12
C GLY A 37 -1.54 9.46 13.76
N ILE A 38 -2.82 9.70 14.04
CA ILE A 38 -3.54 10.94 13.68
C ILE A 38 -3.05 12.19 14.44
N SER A 39 -2.07 12.11 15.35
CA SER A 39 -1.56 13.28 16.06
C SER A 39 -0.62 14.16 15.20
N VAL A 40 -0.04 13.59 14.14
CA VAL A 40 0.94 14.27 13.27
C VAL A 40 0.37 15.52 12.60
N THR A 41 1.10 16.62 12.66
CA THR A 41 0.76 17.91 12.04
C THR A 41 1.58 18.19 10.78
N LEU A 42 1.17 19.16 9.95
CA LEU A 42 1.96 19.62 8.80
C LEU A 42 3.32 20.21 9.21
N ASN A 43 3.40 20.80 10.40
CA ASN A 43 4.65 21.32 10.96
C ASN A 43 5.62 20.20 11.32
N ASP A 44 5.13 19.12 11.93
CA ASP A 44 5.95 17.94 12.23
C ASP A 44 6.54 17.37 10.95
N VAL A 45 5.72 17.25 9.91
CA VAL A 45 6.16 16.78 8.58
C VAL A 45 7.19 17.73 7.97
N ALA A 46 6.98 19.04 8.04
CA ALA A 46 7.92 20.02 7.51
C ALA A 46 9.29 19.93 8.20
N HIS A 47 9.28 19.88 9.54
CA HIS A 47 10.47 19.76 10.36
C HIS A 47 11.26 18.50 10.02
N GLU A 48 10.57 17.35 10.04
CA GLU A 48 11.20 16.05 9.82
C GLU A 48 11.67 15.85 8.36
N ALA A 49 10.97 16.43 7.39
CA ALA A 49 11.35 16.36 5.98
C ALA A 49 12.49 17.34 5.62
N GLY A 50 12.89 18.21 6.55
CA GLY A 50 13.90 19.25 6.32
C GLY A 50 13.47 20.27 5.26
N VAL A 51 12.18 20.61 5.22
CA VAL A 51 11.62 21.60 4.29
C VAL A 51 10.97 22.76 5.03
N GLY A 52 10.96 23.95 4.42
CA GLY A 52 10.28 25.11 5.00
C GLY A 52 8.78 24.85 5.18
N VAL A 53 8.21 25.29 6.30
CA VAL A 53 6.78 25.16 6.61
C VAL A 53 5.91 25.75 5.48
N GLY A 54 6.27 26.93 4.97
CA GLY A 54 5.57 27.55 3.83
C GLY A 54 5.59 26.70 2.55
N THR A 55 6.62 25.88 2.33
CA THR A 55 6.68 24.94 1.19
C THR A 55 5.67 23.81 1.34
N VAL A 56 5.50 23.28 2.57
CA VAL A 56 4.50 22.26 2.85
C VAL A 56 3.09 22.83 2.70
N TYR A 57 2.78 23.95 3.36
CA TYR A 57 1.44 24.56 3.30
C TYR A 57 1.04 25.02 1.88
N ARG A 58 1.99 25.49 1.06
CA ARG A 58 1.72 25.81 -0.36
C ARG A 58 1.33 24.56 -1.17
N ARG A 59 1.82 23.38 -0.80
CA ARG A 59 1.53 22.12 -1.51
C ARG A 59 0.34 21.37 -0.92
N PHE A 60 0.18 21.46 0.39
CA PHE A 60 -0.82 20.78 1.19
C PHE A 60 -1.43 21.82 2.14
N PRO A 61 -2.50 22.50 1.72
CA PRO A 61 -3.10 23.60 2.49
C PRO A 61 -3.55 23.17 3.89
N ASP A 62 -3.95 21.91 4.03
CA ASP A 62 -4.37 21.30 5.28
C ASP A 62 -3.93 19.83 5.34
N LYS A 63 -4.18 19.21 6.48
CA LYS A 63 -3.87 17.80 6.72
C LYS A 63 -4.69 16.86 5.82
N HIS A 64 -5.90 17.25 5.43
CA HIS A 64 -6.73 16.45 4.53
C HIS A 64 -6.09 16.35 3.15
N ALA A 65 -5.60 17.46 2.59
CA ALA A 65 -4.88 17.47 1.32
C ALA A 65 -3.60 16.61 1.34
N LEU A 66 -2.91 16.55 2.49
CA LEU A 66 -1.76 15.65 2.65
C LEU A 66 -2.18 14.18 2.67
N VAL A 67 -3.23 13.84 3.42
CA VAL A 67 -3.76 12.46 3.48
C VAL A 67 -4.32 12.01 2.13
N ASP A 68 -5.05 12.88 1.43
CA ASP A 68 -5.52 12.63 0.06
C ASP A 68 -4.36 12.28 -0.87
N ALA A 69 -3.27 13.04 -0.82
CA ALA A 69 -2.10 12.75 -1.65
C ALA A 69 -1.40 11.44 -1.28
N LEU A 70 -1.39 11.06 0.00
CA LEU A 70 -0.88 9.76 0.44
C LEU A 70 -1.77 8.61 -0.05
N LEU A 71 -3.08 8.78 0.01
CA LEU A 71 -4.07 7.81 -0.47
C LEU A 71 -4.01 7.63 -1.99
N SER A 72 -3.93 8.72 -2.75
CA SER A 72 -3.76 8.63 -4.22
C SER A 72 -2.46 7.90 -4.59
N ALA A 73 -1.33 8.18 -3.91
CA ALA A 73 -0.09 7.44 -4.16
C ALA A 73 -0.20 5.94 -3.80
N LYS A 74 -0.97 5.60 -2.76
CA LYS A 74 -1.28 4.21 -2.42
C LYS A 74 -2.13 3.55 -3.49
N PHE A 75 -3.14 4.25 -4.00
CA PHE A 75 -3.99 3.75 -5.09
C PHE A 75 -3.23 3.56 -6.40
N GLU A 76 -2.32 4.47 -6.75
CA GLU A 76 -1.40 4.30 -7.89
C GLU A 76 -0.55 3.03 -7.73
N THR A 77 -0.04 2.77 -6.52
CA THR A 77 0.75 1.56 -6.23
C THR A 77 -0.09 0.29 -6.37
N LEU A 78 -1.34 0.31 -5.91
CA LEU A 78 -2.28 -0.81 -6.03
C LEU A 78 -2.67 -1.04 -7.49
N SER A 79 -3.00 0.01 -8.25
CA SER A 79 -3.31 -0.09 -9.68
C SER A 79 -2.13 -0.67 -10.45
N ALA A 80 -0.90 -0.22 -10.17
CA ALA A 80 0.29 -0.81 -10.77
C ALA A 80 0.50 -2.30 -10.40
N LEU A 81 0.08 -2.74 -9.20
CA LEU A 81 0.05 -4.16 -8.84
C LEU A 81 -0.96 -4.93 -9.68
N VAL A 82 -2.17 -4.39 -9.88
CA VAL A 82 -3.20 -5.02 -10.72
C VAL A 82 -2.73 -5.11 -12.17
N GLU A 83 -2.16 -4.04 -12.72
CA GLU A 83 -1.64 -4.00 -14.09
C GLU A 83 -0.54 -5.07 -14.29
N ARG A 84 0.42 -5.17 -13.36
CA ARG A 84 1.46 -6.22 -13.43
C ARG A 84 0.88 -7.63 -13.34
N ALA A 85 -0.09 -7.84 -12.47
CA ALA A 85 -0.74 -9.13 -12.31
C ALA A 85 -1.60 -9.50 -13.53
N ALA A 86 -2.30 -8.54 -14.13
CA ALA A 86 -3.11 -8.74 -15.32
C ALA A 86 -2.28 -9.21 -16.53
N ALA A 87 -1.00 -8.82 -16.58
CA ALA A 87 -0.04 -9.27 -17.59
C ALA A 87 0.38 -10.75 -17.45
N CYS A 88 -0.01 -11.45 -16.36
CA CYS A 88 0.26 -12.87 -16.22
C CYS A 88 -0.53 -13.71 -17.25
N PRO A 89 0.03 -14.85 -17.72
CA PRO A 89 -0.60 -15.72 -18.72
C PRO A 89 -1.96 -16.29 -18.30
N THR A 90 -2.14 -16.61 -17.02
CA THR A 90 -3.40 -17.16 -16.48
C THR A 90 -3.99 -16.26 -15.39
N GLY A 91 -5.31 -16.32 -15.22
CA GLY A 91 -6.02 -15.72 -14.08
C GLY A 91 -5.56 -16.29 -12.74
N ARG A 92 -5.16 -17.57 -12.69
CA ARG A 92 -4.52 -18.16 -11.50
C ARG A 92 -3.22 -17.45 -11.15
N GLU A 93 -2.30 -17.32 -12.10
CA GLU A 93 -1.02 -16.65 -11.90
C GLU A 93 -1.24 -15.17 -11.56
N ALA A 94 -2.17 -14.50 -12.26
CA ALA A 94 -2.55 -13.12 -11.98
C ALA A 94 -3.02 -12.94 -10.54
N MET A 95 -3.98 -13.76 -10.07
CA MET A 95 -4.51 -13.64 -8.71
C MET A 95 -3.43 -13.91 -7.67
N ARG A 96 -2.61 -14.95 -7.86
CA ARG A 96 -1.54 -15.28 -6.91
C ARG A 96 -0.48 -14.18 -6.87
N ALA A 97 -0.09 -13.62 -8.02
CA ALA A 97 0.86 -12.52 -8.12
C ALA A 97 0.31 -11.25 -7.44
N TYR A 98 -0.95 -10.90 -7.71
CA TYR A 98 -1.59 -9.75 -7.10
C TYR A 98 -1.69 -9.89 -5.57
N LEU A 99 -2.23 -11.02 -5.07
CA LEU A 99 -2.36 -11.25 -3.63
C LEU A 99 -1.00 -11.19 -2.94
N LEU A 100 0.01 -11.89 -3.48
CA LEU A 100 1.35 -11.86 -2.90
C LEU A 100 1.91 -10.43 -2.85
N GLY A 101 1.79 -9.67 -3.93
CA GLY A 101 2.27 -8.29 -3.99
C GLY A 101 1.51 -7.34 -3.05
N ALA A 102 0.19 -7.50 -2.91
CA ALA A 102 -0.62 -6.72 -1.98
C ALA A 102 -0.26 -7.04 -0.51
N LEU A 103 -0.03 -8.31 -0.19
CA LEU A 103 0.41 -8.75 1.14
C LEU A 103 1.81 -8.25 1.47
N GLU A 104 2.75 -8.30 0.52
CA GLU A 104 4.11 -7.79 0.68
C GLU A 104 4.14 -6.27 0.87
N LEU A 105 3.33 -5.54 0.09
CA LEU A 105 3.13 -4.11 0.26
C LEU A 105 2.61 -3.80 1.67
N ARG A 106 1.62 -4.54 2.16
CA ARG A 106 1.07 -4.34 3.51
C ARG A 106 2.06 -4.70 4.63
N ALA A 107 2.86 -5.74 4.44
CA ALA A 107 3.86 -6.15 5.43
C ALA A 107 5.01 -5.13 5.54
N SER A 108 5.40 -4.55 4.40
CA SER A 108 6.50 -3.58 4.30
C SER A 108 6.10 -2.18 4.72
N ASP A 109 4.83 -1.80 4.50
CA ASP A 109 4.36 -0.44 4.64
C ASP A 109 3.44 -0.32 5.88
N ARG A 110 3.96 0.19 7.02
CA ARG A 110 3.16 0.55 8.23
C ARG A 110 2.14 1.69 7.98
N ALA A 111 2.00 2.10 6.73
CA ALA A 111 2.21 3.47 6.30
C ALA A 111 0.98 4.36 6.22
N LEU A 112 -0.18 3.78 6.49
CA LEU A 112 -1.36 4.58 6.69
C LEU A 112 -2.17 3.83 7.70
N ALA A 113 -2.11 4.29 8.95
CA ALA A 113 -2.92 3.73 10.02
C ALA A 113 -4.36 3.62 9.49
N ASP A 114 -4.97 2.44 9.60
CA ASP A 114 -6.35 2.21 9.15
C ASP A 114 -7.31 3.25 9.75
N VAL A 115 -6.96 3.80 10.91
CA VAL A 115 -7.61 4.93 11.59
C VAL A 115 -7.65 6.21 10.72
N ILE A 116 -6.57 6.55 10.01
CA ILE A 116 -6.50 7.72 9.11
C ILE A 116 -7.42 7.49 7.91
N VAL A 117 -7.42 6.29 7.33
CA VAL A 117 -8.28 5.94 6.20
C VAL A 117 -9.75 6.00 6.60
N ARG A 118 -10.09 5.51 7.79
CA ARG A 118 -11.47 5.49 8.32
C ARG A 118 -11.99 6.87 8.72
N ALA A 119 -11.13 7.74 9.24
CA ALA A 119 -11.54 9.07 9.71
C ALA A 119 -11.60 10.12 8.58
N HIS A 120 -11.09 9.82 7.39
CA HIS A 120 -10.99 10.79 6.30
C HIS A 120 -12.19 10.71 5.35
N PRO A 121 -12.99 11.79 5.20
CA PRO A 121 -14.00 11.85 4.15
C PRO A 121 -13.31 11.86 2.78
N ALA A 122 -13.50 10.81 1.97
CA ALA A 122 -12.82 10.68 0.69
C ALA A 122 -13.20 11.82 -0.26
N SER A 123 -12.23 12.53 -0.82
CA SER A 123 -12.47 13.54 -1.85
C SER A 123 -13.01 12.91 -3.15
N PRO A 124 -13.63 13.69 -4.07
CA PRO A 124 -14.11 13.17 -5.35
C PRO A 124 -13.02 12.51 -6.20
N ALA A 125 -11.76 12.95 -6.08
CA ALA A 125 -10.63 12.32 -6.75
C ALA A 125 -10.37 10.92 -6.18
N LEU A 126 -10.26 10.79 -4.85
CA LEU A 126 -10.06 9.50 -4.20
C LEU A 126 -11.18 8.49 -4.47
N ARG A 127 -12.43 8.96 -4.57
CA ARG A 127 -13.55 8.08 -4.94
C ARG A 127 -13.35 7.50 -6.33
N ARG A 128 -12.94 8.32 -7.31
CA ARG A 128 -12.63 7.86 -8.67
C ARG A 128 -11.46 6.88 -8.69
N ASP A 129 -10.39 7.16 -7.95
CA ASP A 129 -9.24 6.25 -7.84
C ASP A 129 -9.65 4.90 -7.25
N ARG A 130 -10.47 4.90 -6.20
CA ARG A 130 -11.01 3.69 -5.58
C ARG A 130 -11.91 2.91 -6.54
N ASP A 131 -12.87 3.58 -7.18
CA ASP A 131 -13.81 2.94 -8.11
C ASP A 131 -13.05 2.33 -9.32
N ARG A 132 -11.96 2.97 -9.76
CA ARG A 132 -11.06 2.41 -10.78
C ARG A 132 -10.40 1.11 -10.30
N ILE A 133 -9.80 1.11 -9.11
CA ILE A 133 -9.17 -0.10 -8.55
C ILE A 133 -10.20 -1.22 -8.36
N ASP A 134 -11.39 -0.89 -7.87
CA ASP A 134 -12.46 -1.87 -7.67
C ASP A 134 -12.86 -2.53 -9.00
N ALA A 135 -12.94 -1.75 -10.09
CA ALA A 135 -13.20 -2.28 -11.43
C ALA A 135 -12.05 -3.16 -11.97
N GLU A 136 -10.80 -2.70 -11.83
CA GLU A 136 -9.60 -3.45 -12.24
C GLU A 136 -9.49 -4.79 -11.48
N MET A 137 -9.76 -4.77 -10.17
CA MET A 137 -9.76 -5.96 -9.32
C MET A 137 -10.90 -6.92 -9.64
N THR A 138 -12.09 -6.40 -9.92
CA THR A 138 -13.24 -7.21 -10.33
C THR A 138 -12.92 -7.95 -11.62
N ALA A 139 -12.35 -7.28 -12.61
CA ALA A 139 -11.96 -7.91 -13.87
C ALA A 139 -10.92 -9.04 -13.69
N LEU A 140 -9.96 -8.85 -12.77
CA LEU A 140 -8.94 -9.86 -12.46
C LEU A 140 -9.56 -11.09 -11.77
N VAL A 141 -10.47 -10.87 -10.82
CA VAL A 141 -11.22 -11.93 -10.12
C VAL A 141 -12.13 -12.68 -11.09
N ASP A 142 -12.86 -11.98 -11.96
CA ASP A 142 -13.75 -12.58 -12.95
C ASP A 142 -12.98 -13.46 -13.95
N ARG A 143 -11.79 -13.04 -14.36
CA ARG A 143 -10.91 -13.87 -15.20
C ARG A 143 -10.53 -15.15 -14.47
N ALA A 144 -10.08 -15.07 -13.22
CA ALA A 144 -9.67 -16.24 -12.45
C ALA A 144 -10.85 -17.18 -12.13
N HIS A 145 -12.06 -16.65 -11.93
CA HIS A 145 -13.29 -17.46 -11.82
C HIS A 145 -13.62 -18.21 -13.11
N ARG A 146 -13.57 -17.54 -14.27
CA ARG A 146 -13.81 -18.19 -15.57
C ARG A 146 -12.86 -19.36 -15.85
N GLU A 147 -11.65 -19.29 -15.30
CA GLU A 147 -10.64 -20.34 -15.40
C GLU A 147 -10.77 -21.43 -14.31
N GLY A 148 -11.75 -21.32 -13.41
CA GLY A 148 -11.89 -22.24 -12.27
C GLY A 148 -10.71 -22.18 -11.29
N ALA A 149 -10.02 -21.05 -11.23
CA ALA A 149 -8.82 -20.89 -10.42
C ALA A 149 -9.10 -20.46 -8.97
N LEU A 150 -10.30 -19.93 -8.71
CA LEU A 150 -10.69 -19.40 -7.41
C LEU A 150 -11.65 -20.33 -6.69
N ARG A 151 -11.63 -20.24 -5.37
CA ARG A 151 -12.62 -20.85 -4.49
C ARG A 151 -14.01 -20.26 -4.79
N GLU A 152 -15.01 -21.14 -4.81
CA GLU A 152 -16.41 -20.77 -4.95
C GLU A 152 -16.80 -19.71 -3.91
N GLY A 153 -17.51 -18.67 -4.36
CA GLY A 153 -17.98 -17.57 -3.51
C GLY A 153 -16.97 -16.46 -3.23
N PHE A 154 -15.70 -16.60 -3.62
CA PHE A 154 -14.71 -15.52 -3.47
C PHE A 154 -15.03 -14.31 -4.35
N GLN A 155 -14.86 -13.10 -3.84
CA GLN A 155 -15.14 -11.85 -4.55
C GLN A 155 -14.03 -10.82 -4.35
N ALA A 156 -13.92 -9.85 -5.27
CA ALA A 156 -12.92 -8.78 -5.19
C ALA A 156 -12.97 -8.01 -3.86
N ARG A 157 -14.17 -7.82 -3.30
CA ARG A 157 -14.38 -7.17 -2.00
C ARG A 157 -13.83 -7.94 -0.78
N ASP A 158 -13.43 -9.19 -0.93
CA ASP A 158 -12.80 -9.98 0.14
C ASP A 158 -11.31 -9.65 0.30
N VAL A 159 -10.67 -9.15 -0.77
CA VAL A 159 -9.23 -8.86 -0.82
C VAL A 159 -8.78 -7.91 0.30
N PRO A 160 -9.43 -6.76 0.57
CA PRO A 160 -9.00 -5.87 1.65
C PRO A 160 -8.97 -6.55 3.01
N MET A 161 -9.89 -7.47 3.30
CA MET A 161 -9.93 -8.18 4.57
C MET A 161 -8.78 -9.18 4.72
N LEU A 162 -8.40 -9.87 3.63
CA LEU A 162 -7.21 -10.73 3.62
C LEU A 162 -5.93 -9.92 3.90
N VAL A 163 -5.83 -8.73 3.30
CA VAL A 163 -4.70 -7.82 3.53
C VAL A 163 -4.68 -7.35 5.00
N VAL A 164 -5.82 -7.03 5.59
CA VAL A 164 -5.94 -6.67 7.03
C VAL A 164 -5.48 -7.83 7.91
N MET A 165 -5.94 -9.06 7.66
CA MET A 165 -5.60 -10.24 8.45
C MET A 165 -4.09 -10.51 8.47
N VAL A 166 -3.44 -10.48 7.31
CA VAL A 166 -1.99 -10.71 7.21
C VAL A 166 -1.20 -9.53 7.76
N GLY A 167 -1.67 -8.30 7.55
CA GLY A 167 -1.08 -7.11 8.15
C GLY A 167 -1.03 -7.21 9.68
N ALA A 168 -2.10 -7.71 10.31
CA ALA A 168 -2.15 -7.92 11.75
C ALA A 168 -1.14 -8.96 12.26
N VAL A 169 -0.81 -9.97 11.44
CA VAL A 169 0.27 -10.92 11.74
C VAL A 169 1.62 -10.23 11.61
N ALA A 170 1.86 -9.54 10.49
CA ALA A 170 3.12 -8.83 10.22
C ALA A 170 3.43 -7.80 11.33
N ASP A 171 2.42 -7.09 11.84
CA ASP A 171 2.60 -6.13 12.91
C ASP A 171 2.94 -6.80 14.26
N ARG A 172 2.28 -7.91 14.60
CA ARG A 172 2.51 -8.64 15.86
C ARG A 172 3.85 -9.38 15.90
N THR A 173 4.30 -9.91 14.77
CA THR A 173 5.49 -10.77 14.74
C THR A 173 6.76 -10.03 14.39
N ARG A 174 6.66 -8.74 14.02
CA ARG A 174 7.80 -7.92 13.59
C ARG A 174 9.04 -8.01 14.48
N ALA A 175 8.86 -8.10 15.80
CA ALA A 175 9.97 -8.14 16.75
C ALA A 175 10.70 -9.49 16.83
N CYS A 176 10.02 -10.60 16.49
CA CYS A 176 10.59 -11.95 16.59
C CYS A 176 10.81 -12.60 15.22
N ASP A 177 9.91 -12.39 14.26
CA ASP A 177 10.02 -12.83 12.87
C ASP A 177 9.28 -11.85 11.93
N PRO A 178 10.00 -10.94 11.26
CA PRO A 178 9.43 -9.96 10.33
C PRO A 178 8.93 -10.58 9.01
N ASP A 179 9.28 -11.83 8.69
CA ASP A 179 8.89 -12.51 7.46
C ASP A 179 7.79 -13.57 7.68
N LEU A 180 7.37 -13.80 8.94
CA LEU A 180 6.35 -14.82 9.28
C LEU A 180 5.02 -14.62 8.52
N TRP A 181 4.69 -13.38 8.16
CA TRP A 181 3.52 -13.08 7.33
C TRP A 181 3.51 -13.88 6.02
N ARG A 182 4.67 -14.25 5.46
CA ARG A 182 4.78 -15.04 4.22
C ARG A 182 4.18 -16.44 4.39
N ARG A 183 4.31 -17.04 5.58
CA ARG A 183 3.74 -18.36 5.90
C ARG A 183 2.21 -18.32 5.87
N TYR A 184 1.62 -17.38 6.61
CA TYR A 184 0.16 -17.26 6.71
C TYR A 184 -0.47 -16.65 5.45
N GLY A 185 0.26 -15.74 4.78
CA GLY A 185 -0.11 -15.23 3.47
C GLY A 185 -0.20 -16.34 2.43
N GLN A 186 0.76 -17.28 2.42
CA GLN A 186 0.68 -18.46 1.55
C GLN A 186 -0.56 -19.31 1.85
N MET A 187 -0.85 -19.60 3.13
CA MET A 187 -2.06 -20.35 3.51
C MET A 187 -3.35 -19.69 2.99
N LEU A 188 -3.45 -18.36 3.13
CA LEU A 188 -4.61 -17.61 2.65
C LEU A 188 -4.70 -17.63 1.12
N ILE A 189 -3.59 -17.45 0.42
CA ILE A 189 -3.53 -17.52 -1.04
C ILE A 189 -3.92 -18.92 -1.52
N ASP A 190 -3.39 -19.98 -0.92
CA ASP A 190 -3.71 -21.36 -1.29
C ASP A 190 -5.17 -21.70 -0.97
N GLY A 191 -5.74 -21.13 0.10
CA GLY A 191 -7.15 -21.29 0.44
C GLY A 191 -8.12 -20.59 -0.53
N VAL A 192 -7.70 -19.47 -1.12
CA VAL A 192 -8.51 -18.67 -2.08
C VAL A 192 -8.29 -19.12 -3.52
N CYS A 193 -7.05 -19.40 -3.88
CA CYS A 193 -6.61 -19.73 -5.22
C CYS A 193 -5.65 -20.91 -5.13
N PRO A 194 -6.17 -22.15 -5.03
CA PRO A 194 -5.35 -23.35 -4.81
C PRO A 194 -4.20 -23.47 -5.82
N PRO A 195 -3.02 -23.95 -5.40
CA PRO A 195 -1.92 -24.17 -6.33
C PRO A 195 -2.23 -25.37 -7.24
N ALA A 196 -1.61 -25.43 -8.42
CA ALA A 196 -1.71 -26.60 -9.28
C ALA A 196 -1.02 -27.83 -8.68
N VAL A 197 0.01 -27.61 -7.86
CA VAL A 197 0.74 -28.63 -7.11
C VAL A 197 0.90 -28.13 -5.68
N GLU A 198 0.49 -28.94 -4.71
CA GLU A 198 0.69 -28.60 -3.30
C GLU A 198 2.17 -28.34 -3.01
N SER A 199 2.42 -27.28 -2.24
CA SER A 199 3.76 -26.89 -1.82
C SER A 199 3.80 -26.81 -0.30
N PRO A 200 4.94 -27.17 0.33
CA PRO A 200 5.08 -27.01 1.77
C PRO A 200 4.93 -25.54 2.17
N LEU A 201 4.48 -25.33 3.40
CA LEU A 201 4.37 -24.01 3.98
C LEU A 201 5.75 -23.39 4.18
N ARG A 202 5.89 -22.10 3.86
CA ARG A 202 7.11 -21.34 4.12
C ARG A 202 7.41 -21.27 5.62
N GLY A 203 8.71 -21.36 5.94
CA GLY A 203 9.24 -21.20 7.29
C GLY A 203 8.74 -22.24 8.29
N ARG A 204 9.10 -22.05 9.56
CA ARG A 204 8.54 -22.80 10.69
C ARG A 204 7.43 -21.98 11.37
N PRO A 205 6.50 -22.61 12.11
CA PRO A 205 5.67 -21.87 13.04
C PRO A 205 6.53 -21.25 14.17
N LEU A 206 5.96 -20.27 14.87
CA LEU A 206 6.57 -19.72 16.08
C LEU A 206 6.69 -20.80 17.17
N GLU A 207 7.81 -20.77 17.88
CA GLU A 207 7.96 -21.48 19.14
C GLU A 207 7.10 -20.83 20.23
N ARG A 208 6.84 -21.56 21.33
CA ARG A 208 5.97 -21.08 22.42
C ARG A 208 6.36 -19.68 22.91
N GLN A 209 7.65 -19.44 23.16
CA GLN A 209 8.13 -18.16 23.68
C GLN A 209 7.92 -17.01 22.66
N GLU A 210 8.18 -17.27 21.38
CA GLU A 210 7.98 -16.28 20.31
C GLU A 210 6.50 -15.96 20.10
N LEU A 211 5.63 -16.97 20.23
CA LEU A 211 4.18 -16.81 20.19
C LEU A 211 3.67 -15.95 21.36
N GLU A 212 4.14 -16.23 22.58
CA GLU A 212 3.80 -15.42 23.76
C GLU A 212 4.24 -13.96 23.59
N LEU A 213 5.45 -13.72 23.06
CA LEU A 213 5.92 -12.37 22.76
C LEU A 213 5.05 -11.67 21.71
N ALA A 214 4.71 -12.37 20.62
CA ALA A 214 3.89 -11.80 19.54
C ALA A 214 2.44 -11.51 19.95
N LEU A 215 1.84 -12.34 20.81
CA LEU A 215 0.48 -12.14 21.31
C LEU A 215 0.38 -10.98 22.31
N ASN A 216 1.44 -10.75 23.09
CA ASN A 216 1.53 -9.65 24.06
C ASN A 216 2.03 -8.34 23.45
N ALA A 217 2.50 -8.35 22.20
CA ALA A 217 2.88 -7.14 21.49
C ALA A 217 1.65 -6.22 21.34
N ALA A 218 1.79 -4.96 21.71
CA ALA A 218 0.74 -3.97 21.50
C ALA A 218 0.39 -3.88 20.00
N PRO A 219 -0.90 -3.77 19.64
CA PRO A 219 -1.27 -3.46 18.27
C PRO A 219 -0.62 -2.13 17.86
N ALA A 220 0.07 -2.14 16.71
CA ALA A 220 0.78 -1.00 16.16
C ALA A 220 -0.18 0.13 15.72
#